data_AF-A0A9D7PCH1-F1
#
_entry.id   AF-A0A9D7PCH1-F1
#
_cell.length_a   1.000
_cell.length_b   1.000
_cell.length_c   1.000
_cell.angle_alpha   90.00
_cell.angle_beta   90.00
_cell.angle_gamma   90.00
#
_symmetry.space_group_name_H-M   'P 1'
#
loop_
_entity.id
_entity.type
_entity.pdbx_description
1 polymer ?
#
loop_
_entity_poly.entity_id
_entity_poly.type
_entity_poly.pdbx_seq_one_letter_code
_entity_poly.pdbx_strand_id
1 'polypeptide(L)'
;MMPIEDLRAFVASSPAAVPPTPENTQHVDGYVGEHVGFWVTGNPKPKGSMKCIGRRGKVAHVLTEDDSSGDRKRWREAVATIADQARRRRTIDYPVKVHVSFYLERPANQYGTGRNRDLVKDSAPAFPTGKTLGDLDKMQRNLGDALVDGNLLADDSLIVDWIVSKRWADKGRAGAAIRVYRA
;
A
#
# COMPACT_ATOMS: atom_id res chain seq x y z
N MET A 1 -43.46 4.26 -36.70
CA MET A 1 -44.48 4.63 -35.70
C MET A 1 -44.17 3.83 -34.44
N MET A 2 -43.72 4.51 -33.37
CA MET A 2 -43.55 3.90 -32.03
C MET A 2 -44.92 3.70 -31.36
N PRO A 3 -44.99 2.96 -30.24
CA PRO A 3 -44.93 3.67 -28.97
C PRO A 3 -43.92 3.10 -27.96
N ILE A 4 -43.40 4.04 -27.18
CA ILE A 4 -42.55 3.90 -25.99
C ILE A 4 -43.50 3.63 -24.81
N GLU A 5 -43.24 2.58 -24.03
CA GLU A 5 -43.55 2.37 -22.60
C GLU A 5 -43.76 0.86 -22.29
N ASP A 6 -43.26 0.47 -21.12
CA ASP A 6 -43.42 -0.81 -20.42
C ASP A 6 -42.58 -2.05 -20.80
N LEU A 7 -41.35 -2.10 -20.25
CA LEU A 7 -40.99 -3.21 -19.36
C LEU A 7 -39.89 -2.81 -18.36
N ARG A 8 -40.28 -2.11 -17.30
CA ARG A 8 -39.54 -2.09 -16.03
C ARG A 8 -39.73 -3.45 -15.36
N ALA A 9 -38.78 -4.38 -15.55
CA ALA A 9 -38.57 -5.49 -14.63
C ALA A 9 -37.18 -6.13 -14.83
N PHE A 10 -36.44 -6.23 -13.73
CA PHE A 10 -35.44 -7.28 -13.48
C PHE A 10 -34.07 -7.21 -14.20
N VAL A 11 -33.31 -6.13 -13.96
CA VAL A 11 -31.84 -6.21 -14.00
C VAL A 11 -31.37 -6.78 -12.65
N ALA A 12 -31.15 -8.08 -12.60
CA ALA A 12 -30.47 -8.73 -11.49
C ALA A 12 -29.65 -9.92 -12.00
N SER A 13 -28.32 -9.78 -11.99
CA SER A 13 -27.35 -10.82 -11.59
C SER A 13 -25.98 -10.55 -12.21
N SER A 14 -25.17 -9.74 -11.52
CA SER A 14 -23.76 -10.05 -11.19
C SER A 14 -23.09 -8.79 -10.67
N PRO A 15 -22.89 -8.61 -9.34
CA PRO A 15 -22.05 -7.52 -8.87
C PRO A 15 -20.58 -7.94 -9.05
N ALA A 16 -19.95 -7.39 -10.08
CA ALA A 16 -18.50 -7.19 -10.06
C ALA A 16 -18.18 -6.37 -8.80
N ALA A 17 -17.31 -6.90 -7.95
CA ALA A 17 -16.94 -6.27 -6.68
C ALA A 17 -16.34 -4.88 -6.94
N VAL A 18 -17.17 -3.86 -6.76
CA VAL A 18 -16.77 -2.46 -6.60
C VAL A 18 -15.74 -2.43 -5.45
N PRO A 19 -14.54 -1.86 -5.64
CA PRO A 19 -13.60 -1.67 -4.54
C PRO A 19 -14.30 -0.82 -3.46
N PRO A 20 -14.12 -1.10 -2.16
CA PRO A 20 -14.88 -0.40 -1.12
C PRO A 20 -14.69 1.11 -1.29
N THR A 21 -15.79 1.78 -1.62
CA THR A 21 -15.90 3.24 -1.60
C THR A 21 -15.61 3.69 -0.16
N PRO A 22 -14.93 4.84 0.07
CA PRO A 22 -14.57 5.26 1.42
C PRO A 22 -15.80 5.78 2.16
N GLU A 23 -16.67 4.89 2.60
CA GLU A 23 -17.78 5.22 3.49
C GLU A 23 -17.38 4.90 4.93
N ASN A 24 -17.35 5.96 5.72
CA ASN A 24 -17.43 6.03 7.17
C ASN A 24 -16.40 5.26 8.02
N THR A 25 -15.42 6.03 8.49
CA THR A 25 -15.04 6.13 9.90
C THR A 25 -15.14 4.84 10.70
N GLN A 26 -14.17 3.95 10.51
CA GLN A 26 -13.81 3.01 11.57
C GLN A 26 -12.56 3.53 12.27
N HIS A 27 -12.81 4.13 13.44
CA HIS A 27 -11.84 4.62 14.39
C HIS A 27 -10.91 3.49 14.83
N VAL A 28 -9.69 3.51 14.31
CA VAL A 28 -8.54 2.93 14.98
C VAL A 28 -7.85 4.12 15.66
N ASP A 29 -8.03 4.24 16.97
CA ASP A 29 -7.31 5.17 17.87
C ASP A 29 -7.72 6.65 17.92
N GLY A 30 -9.03 6.97 17.93
CA GLY A 30 -9.51 8.23 18.52
C GLY A 30 -9.10 9.55 17.83
N TYR A 31 -8.38 9.51 16.71
CA TYR A 31 -8.04 10.72 15.95
C TYR A 31 -9.25 11.21 15.17
N VAL A 32 -9.95 12.21 15.73
CA VAL A 32 -11.03 12.94 15.07
C VAL A 32 -10.41 14.16 14.39
N GLY A 33 -10.18 14.07 13.08
CA GLY A 33 -9.58 15.17 12.31
C GLY A 33 -9.68 14.96 10.80
N GLU A 34 -9.59 16.06 10.05
CA GLU A 34 -9.43 16.03 8.60
C GLU A 34 -8.14 15.26 8.24
N HIS A 35 -8.25 14.34 7.29
CA HIS A 35 -7.12 13.51 6.86
C HIS A 35 -7.16 13.27 5.36
N VAL A 36 -5.99 13.02 4.78
CA VAL A 36 -5.86 12.49 3.42
C VAL A 36 -5.78 10.98 3.52
N GLY A 37 -6.78 10.28 2.98
CA GLY A 37 -6.87 8.82 3.01
C GLY A 37 -6.95 8.23 1.60
N PHE A 38 -6.18 7.19 1.33
CA PHE A 38 -6.20 6.49 0.04
C PHE A 38 -5.74 5.03 0.14
N TRP A 39 -6.10 4.25 -0.88
CA TRP A 39 -5.68 2.86 -1.04
C TRP A 39 -4.72 2.73 -2.22
N VAL A 40 -3.65 1.97 -2.03
CA VAL A 40 -2.70 1.62 -3.10
C VAL A 40 -2.72 0.12 -3.31
N THR A 41 -3.00 -0.32 -4.54
CA THR A 41 -2.98 -1.74 -4.92
C THR A 41 -1.57 -2.25 -5.16
N GLY A 42 -1.37 -3.55 -5.03
CA GLY A 42 -0.10 -4.22 -5.27
C GLY A 42 0.63 -4.53 -3.97
N ASN A 43 1.46 -5.58 -3.99
CA ASN A 43 2.07 -6.13 -2.80
C ASN A 43 3.12 -5.18 -2.19
N PRO A 44 2.89 -4.62 -0.98
CA PRO A 44 3.83 -3.69 -0.36
C PRO A 44 5.26 -4.20 -0.27
N LYS A 45 6.21 -3.33 -0.58
CA LYS A 45 7.64 -3.67 -0.59
C LYS A 45 8.42 -2.80 0.38
N PRO A 46 9.36 -3.39 1.15
CA PRO A 46 10.27 -2.63 1.99
C PRO A 46 11.27 -1.85 1.12
N LYS A 47 11.82 -0.76 1.67
CA LYS A 47 12.93 -0.02 1.07
C LYS A 47 14.15 -0.93 0.92
N GLY A 48 14.85 -0.80 -0.20
CA GLY A 48 16.11 -1.48 -0.44
C GLY A 48 17.21 -1.01 0.50
N SER A 49 18.08 -1.95 0.92
CA SER A 49 19.31 -1.60 1.63
C SER A 49 20.27 -0.87 0.68
N MET A 50 21.06 0.06 1.20
CA MET A 50 22.13 0.67 0.41
C MET A 50 23.20 -0.37 0.06
N LYS A 51 23.62 -0.41 -1.20
CA LYS A 51 24.70 -1.24 -1.72
C LYS A 51 25.77 -0.35 -2.32
N CYS A 52 27.03 -0.65 -2.01
CA CYS A 52 28.16 -0.05 -2.70
C CYS A 52 28.46 -0.87 -3.97
N ILE A 53 28.33 -0.24 -5.12
CA ILE A 53 28.78 -0.81 -6.38
C ILE A 53 30.26 -0.47 -6.52
N GLY A 54 31.09 -1.52 -6.57
CA GLY A 54 32.54 -1.41 -6.64
C GLY A 54 33.04 -0.68 -7.89
N ARG A 55 34.27 -0.18 -7.83
CA ARG A 55 34.96 0.51 -8.93
C ARG A 55 34.93 -0.35 -10.21
N ARG A 56 34.27 0.13 -11.26
CA ARG A 56 34.32 -0.48 -12.60
C ARG A 56 35.18 0.40 -13.51
N GLY A 57 36.46 0.07 -13.64
CA GLY A 57 37.43 0.88 -14.39
C GLY A 57 37.74 2.21 -13.70
N LYS A 58 37.51 3.35 -14.38
CA LYS A 58 37.78 4.69 -13.83
C LYS A 58 36.65 5.26 -12.95
N VAL A 59 35.48 4.62 -12.89
CA VAL A 59 34.33 5.12 -12.14
C VAL A 59 34.50 4.88 -10.65
N ALA A 60 34.32 5.91 -9.83
CA ALA A 60 34.38 5.83 -8.36
C ALA A 60 33.28 4.92 -7.78
N HIS A 61 33.42 4.57 -6.50
CA HIS A 61 32.37 3.84 -5.78
C HIS A 61 31.06 4.64 -5.78
N VAL A 62 29.95 3.96 -6.07
CA VAL A 62 28.60 4.55 -6.05
C VAL A 62 27.74 3.77 -5.05
N LEU A 63 27.11 4.49 -4.12
CA LEU A 63 26.08 3.94 -3.25
C LEU A 63 24.75 3.98 -4.00
N THR A 64 24.10 2.82 -4.14
CA THR A 64 22.80 2.70 -4.81
C THR A 64 21.86 1.89 -3.92
N GLU A 65 20.58 2.25 -3.92
CA GLU A 65 19.57 1.43 -3.28
C GLU A 65 19.46 0.07 -3.99
N ASP A 66 19.49 -1.00 -3.21
CA ASP A 66 19.22 -2.33 -3.75
C ASP A 66 17.79 -2.40 -4.28
N ASP A 67 17.66 -2.63 -5.57
CA ASP A 67 16.38 -2.90 -6.20
C ASP A 67 16.55 -3.93 -7.32
N SER A 68 17.25 -5.02 -7.00
CA SER A 68 17.56 -6.08 -7.97
C SER A 68 16.34 -6.67 -8.67
N SER A 69 15.15 -6.62 -8.04
CA SER A 69 13.88 -7.07 -8.61
C SER A 69 13.11 -5.96 -9.35
N GLY A 70 13.42 -4.68 -9.15
CA GLY A 70 12.60 -3.56 -9.65
C GLY A 70 11.31 -3.31 -8.85
N ASP A 71 10.78 -4.33 -8.17
CA ASP A 71 9.50 -4.27 -7.47
C ASP A 71 9.44 -3.20 -6.38
N ARG A 72 10.56 -2.87 -5.72
CA ARG A 72 10.56 -1.91 -4.60
C ARG A 72 10.27 -0.51 -5.12
N LYS A 73 10.93 -0.13 -6.22
CA LYS A 73 10.68 1.15 -6.91
C LYS A 73 9.30 1.20 -7.53
N ARG A 74 8.87 0.13 -8.21
CA ARG A 74 7.52 0.08 -8.82
C ARG A 74 6.41 0.29 -7.80
N TRP A 75 6.51 -0.31 -6.62
CA TRP A 75 5.53 -0.09 -5.57
C TRP A 75 5.61 1.35 -5.01
N ARG A 76 6.81 1.89 -4.80
CA ARG A 76 7.01 3.30 -4.41
C ARG A 76 6.40 4.27 -5.41
N GLU A 77 6.62 4.07 -6.71
CA GLU A 77 6.03 4.85 -7.80
C GLU A 77 4.49 4.77 -7.83
N ALA A 78 3.94 3.58 -7.58
CA ALA A 78 2.48 3.41 -7.46
C ALA A 78 1.92 4.22 -6.28
N VAL A 79 2.59 4.20 -5.12
CA VAL A 79 2.19 5.01 -3.97
C VAL A 79 2.29 6.50 -4.30
N ALA A 80 3.40 6.95 -4.89
CA ALA A 80 3.62 8.35 -5.26
C ALA A 80 2.54 8.87 -6.23
N THR A 81 2.15 8.05 -7.20
CA THR A 81 1.10 8.39 -8.18
C THR A 81 -0.25 8.63 -7.49
N ILE A 82 -0.64 7.74 -6.57
CA ILE A 82 -1.91 7.88 -5.84
C ILE A 82 -1.85 9.02 -4.83
N ALA A 83 -0.69 9.24 -4.19
CA ALA A 83 -0.48 10.35 -3.26
C ALA A 83 -0.60 11.72 -3.96
N ASP A 84 -0.03 11.88 -5.17
CA ASP A 84 -0.16 13.11 -5.97
C ASP A 84 -1.63 13.38 -6.36
N GLN A 85 -2.38 12.33 -6.70
CA GLN A 85 -3.81 12.44 -6.96
C GLN A 85 -4.60 12.85 -5.70
N ALA A 86 -4.20 12.37 -4.53
CA ALA A 86 -4.89 12.60 -3.27
C ALA A 86 -4.64 13.99 -2.65
N ARG A 87 -3.49 14.64 -2.91
CA ARG A 87 -3.08 15.90 -2.26
C ARG A 87 -3.91 17.15 -2.63
N ARG A 88 -4.88 17.03 -3.55
CA ARG A 88 -5.75 18.14 -4.00
C ARG A 88 -4.98 19.43 -4.37
N ARG A 89 -3.82 19.28 -5.02
CA ARG A 89 -2.92 20.34 -5.50
C ARG A 89 -2.15 21.14 -4.45
N ARG A 90 -2.18 20.77 -3.16
CA ARG A 90 -1.34 21.40 -2.13
C ARG A 90 -0.42 20.37 -1.48
N THR A 91 0.87 20.68 -1.42
CA THR A 91 1.86 19.91 -0.68
C THR A 91 1.72 20.22 0.81
N ILE A 92 1.74 19.19 1.65
CA ILE A 92 1.70 19.34 3.10
C ILE A 92 3.10 19.72 3.60
N ASP A 93 3.17 20.85 4.30
CA ASP A 93 4.37 21.50 4.81
C ASP A 93 4.36 21.66 6.34
N TYR A 94 3.48 20.93 7.02
CA TYR A 94 3.31 20.93 8.47
C TYR A 94 3.45 19.52 9.07
N PRO A 95 3.69 19.37 10.38
CA PRO A 95 3.81 18.07 11.03
C PRO A 95 2.56 17.20 10.88
N VAL A 96 2.77 15.90 10.63
CA VAL A 96 1.71 14.92 10.38
C VAL A 96 1.87 13.64 11.20
N LYS A 97 0.75 12.94 11.36
CA LYS A 97 0.68 11.55 11.85
C LYS A 97 0.30 10.66 10.68
N VAL A 98 0.99 9.54 10.51
CA VAL A 98 0.71 8.60 9.41
C VAL A 98 0.24 7.27 9.96
N HIS A 99 -0.96 6.87 9.54
CA HIS A 99 -1.51 5.55 9.84
C HIS A 99 -1.49 4.71 8.57
N VAL A 100 -0.87 3.53 8.64
CA VAL A 100 -0.83 2.61 7.51
C VAL A 100 -1.04 1.16 7.93
N SER A 101 -1.85 0.46 7.15
CA SER A 101 -1.96 -1.01 7.20
C SER A 101 -1.49 -1.59 5.88
N PHE A 102 -0.39 -2.34 5.92
CA PHE A 102 0.15 -3.08 4.78
C PHE A 102 -0.51 -4.45 4.70
N TYR A 103 -1.14 -4.76 3.57
CA TYR A 103 -1.77 -6.04 3.28
C TYR A 103 -0.89 -6.82 2.31
N LEU A 104 -0.18 -7.81 2.84
CA LEU A 104 0.82 -8.59 2.11
C LEU A 104 0.20 -9.85 1.52
N GLU A 105 0.63 -10.20 0.31
CA GLU A 105 0.21 -11.47 -0.29
C GLU A 105 0.69 -12.65 0.54
N ARG A 106 -0.22 -13.58 0.83
CA ARG A 106 0.13 -14.81 1.51
C ARG A 106 0.90 -15.74 0.55
N PRO A 107 2.07 -16.28 0.95
CA PRO A 107 2.83 -17.22 0.13
C PRO A 107 2.02 -18.47 -0.26
N ALA A 108 2.20 -18.94 -1.50
CA ALA A 108 1.47 -20.09 -2.04
C ALA A 108 1.61 -21.37 -1.17
N ASN A 109 2.77 -21.57 -0.55
CA ASN A 109 3.03 -22.73 0.31
C ASN A 109 2.24 -22.73 1.63
N GLN A 110 1.56 -21.63 1.98
CA GLN A 110 0.66 -21.54 3.13
C GLN A 110 -0.79 -21.89 2.78
N TYR A 111 -1.08 -22.13 1.50
CA TYR A 111 -2.36 -22.67 1.05
C TYR A 111 -2.27 -24.19 0.85
N GLY A 112 -3.41 -24.87 0.94
CA GLY A 112 -3.52 -26.28 0.60
C GLY A 112 -3.19 -26.57 -0.88
N THR A 113 -3.36 -27.82 -1.29
CA THR A 113 -3.12 -28.25 -2.68
C THR A 113 -4.40 -28.84 -3.29
N GLY A 114 -4.41 -29.00 -4.61
CA GLY A 114 -5.54 -29.60 -5.33
C GLY A 114 -6.85 -28.85 -5.08
N ARG A 115 -7.85 -29.56 -4.54
CA ARG A 115 -9.16 -29.01 -4.17
C ARG A 115 -9.10 -27.96 -3.05
N ASN A 116 -8.02 -27.93 -2.27
CA ASN A 116 -7.83 -27.02 -1.13
C ASN A 116 -6.89 -25.85 -1.43
N ARG A 117 -6.56 -25.59 -2.71
CA ARG A 117 -5.60 -24.54 -3.12
C ARG A 117 -5.97 -23.10 -2.71
N ASP A 118 -7.24 -22.89 -2.39
CA ASP A 118 -7.77 -21.59 -1.98
C ASP A 118 -7.96 -21.51 -0.44
N LEU A 119 -7.65 -22.59 0.27
CA LEU A 119 -7.78 -22.67 1.72
C LEU A 119 -6.43 -22.51 2.40
N VAL A 120 -6.37 -21.65 3.42
CA VAL A 120 -5.19 -21.47 4.26
C VAL A 120 -4.99 -22.71 5.13
N LYS A 121 -3.75 -23.20 5.24
CA LYS A 121 -3.42 -24.34 6.12
C LYS A 121 -3.58 -23.95 7.59
N ASP A 122 -3.98 -24.91 8.42
CA ASP A 122 -4.04 -24.71 9.88
C ASP A 122 -2.67 -24.39 10.49
N SER A 123 -1.59 -24.89 9.87
CA SER A 123 -0.21 -24.60 10.27
C SER A 123 0.33 -23.27 9.74
N ALA A 124 -0.43 -22.55 8.92
CA ALA A 124 0.02 -21.28 8.37
C ALA A 124 0.09 -20.20 9.46
N PRO A 125 1.15 -19.38 9.50
CA PRO A 125 1.26 -18.29 10.47
C PRO A 125 0.07 -17.32 10.38
N ALA A 126 -0.45 -16.94 11.55
CA ALA A 126 -1.49 -15.93 11.67
C ALA A 126 -1.03 -14.53 11.22
N PHE A 127 0.28 -14.23 11.35
CA PHE A 127 0.86 -12.93 11.02
C PHE A 127 1.99 -13.02 9.98
N PRO A 128 2.20 -11.98 9.16
CA PRO A 128 3.23 -11.96 8.12
C PRO A 128 4.62 -11.65 8.68
N THR A 129 5.22 -12.64 9.34
CA THR A 129 6.54 -12.52 10.00
C THR A 129 7.71 -13.11 9.20
N GLY A 130 7.46 -13.62 7.98
CA GLY A 130 8.50 -14.24 7.16
C GLY A 130 9.60 -13.27 6.73
N LYS A 131 10.87 -13.69 6.82
CA LYS A 131 12.05 -12.89 6.48
C LYS A 131 12.02 -12.30 5.06
N THR A 132 11.42 -13.02 4.11
CA THR A 132 11.32 -12.60 2.70
C THR A 132 10.29 -11.49 2.46
N LEU A 133 9.38 -11.25 3.42
CA LEU A 133 8.36 -10.20 3.32
C LEU A 133 8.93 -8.81 3.63
N GLY A 134 10.03 -8.76 4.39
CA GLY A 134 10.65 -7.53 4.84
C GLY A 134 10.19 -7.05 6.21
N ASP A 135 10.99 -6.13 6.74
CA ASP A 135 10.78 -5.52 8.04
C ASP A 135 9.80 -4.34 7.94
N LEU A 136 9.00 -4.16 8.99
CA LEU A 136 7.93 -3.16 9.00
C LEU A 136 8.48 -1.72 8.93
N ASP A 137 9.59 -1.46 9.60
CA ASP A 137 10.31 -0.18 9.57
C ASP A 137 10.81 0.16 8.17
N LYS A 138 11.27 -0.84 7.39
CA LYS A 138 11.67 -0.59 5.99
C LYS A 138 10.49 -0.31 5.08
N MET A 139 9.30 -0.85 5.37
CA MET A 139 8.08 -0.47 4.65
C MET A 139 7.68 0.96 4.98
N GLN A 140 7.80 1.37 6.25
CA GLN A 140 7.58 2.76 6.66
C GLN A 140 8.51 3.71 5.91
N ARG A 141 9.81 3.39 5.85
CA ARG A 141 10.79 4.20 5.11
C ARG A 141 10.45 4.32 3.62
N ASN A 142 10.04 3.22 2.97
CA ASN A 142 9.68 3.26 1.54
C ASN A 142 8.39 4.07 1.32
N LEU A 143 7.44 4.00 2.25
CA LEU A 143 6.23 4.80 2.21
C LEU A 143 6.53 6.29 2.40
N GLY A 144 7.31 6.67 3.41
CA GLY A 144 7.69 8.07 3.65
C GLY A 144 8.34 8.70 2.41
N ASP A 145 9.35 8.02 1.87
CA ASP A 145 9.96 8.29 0.57
C ASP A 145 8.93 8.50 -0.56
N ALA A 146 7.94 7.60 -0.68
CA ALA A 146 6.90 7.69 -1.71
C ALA A 146 5.95 8.88 -1.51
N LEU A 147 5.65 9.26 -0.27
CA LEU A 147 4.79 10.40 0.04
C LEU A 147 5.44 11.73 -0.37
N VAL A 148 6.78 11.80 -0.27
CA VAL A 148 7.58 12.94 -0.76
C VAL A 148 7.66 12.93 -2.28
N ASP A 149 7.97 11.79 -2.90
CA ASP A 149 8.02 11.65 -4.36
C ASP A 149 6.67 12.00 -5.03
N GLY A 150 5.56 11.66 -4.37
CA GLY A 150 4.19 12.00 -4.78
C GLY A 150 3.77 13.43 -4.46
N ASN A 151 4.70 14.26 -3.94
CA ASN A 151 4.46 15.65 -3.56
C ASN A 151 3.29 15.84 -2.56
N LEU A 152 2.89 14.78 -1.84
CA LEU A 152 1.88 14.88 -0.78
C LEU A 152 2.51 15.52 0.45
N LEU A 153 3.72 15.11 0.82
CA LEU A 153 4.52 15.72 1.88
C LEU A 153 5.70 16.49 1.26
N ALA A 154 6.05 17.64 1.84
CA ALA A 154 7.23 18.39 1.42
C ALA A 154 8.54 17.65 1.80
N ASP A 155 8.54 16.97 2.94
CA ASP A 155 9.68 16.25 3.49
C ASP A 155 9.17 15.14 4.44
N ASP A 156 9.84 14.00 4.50
CA ASP A 156 9.44 12.88 5.37
C ASP A 156 9.75 13.15 6.85
N SER A 157 10.62 14.11 7.16
CA SER A 157 10.85 14.64 8.51
C SER A 157 9.61 15.27 9.16
N LEU A 158 8.59 15.61 8.37
CA LEU A 158 7.32 16.12 8.90
C LEU A 158 6.48 15.02 9.56
N ILE A 159 6.83 13.74 9.40
CA ILE A 159 6.11 12.63 10.02
C ILE A 159 6.58 12.47 11.46
N VAL A 160 5.76 12.90 12.40
CA VAL A 160 6.09 12.90 13.84
C VAL A 160 5.47 11.73 14.61
N ASP A 161 4.52 11.03 14.01
CA ASP A 161 3.86 9.85 14.59
C ASP A 161 3.52 8.82 13.49
N TRP A 162 3.67 7.54 13.84
CA TRP A 162 3.48 6.39 12.97
C TRP A 162 2.61 5.34 13.68
N ILE A 163 1.44 5.04 13.12
CA ILE A 163 0.65 3.85 13.48
C ILE A 163 0.70 2.88 12.30
N VAL A 164 1.42 1.78 12.47
CA VAL A 164 1.83 0.93 11.34
C VAL A 164 1.58 -0.52 11.65
N SER A 165 0.94 -1.24 10.72
CA SER A 165 0.76 -2.68 10.84
C SER A 165 0.97 -3.41 9.52
N LYS A 166 1.29 -4.71 9.60
CA LYS A 166 1.25 -5.63 8.47
C LYS A 166 0.29 -6.77 8.74
N ARG A 167 -0.56 -7.07 7.76
CA ARG A 167 -1.60 -8.10 7.79
C ARG A 167 -1.49 -8.96 6.54
N TRP A 168 -2.05 -10.16 6.59
CA TRP A 168 -2.27 -10.92 5.37
C TRP A 168 -3.41 -10.29 4.57
N ALA A 169 -3.21 -10.18 3.26
CA ALA A 169 -4.26 -9.79 2.35
C ALA A 169 -5.20 -10.97 2.06
N ASP A 170 -6.47 -10.67 1.78
CA ASP A 170 -7.32 -11.60 1.03
C ASP A 170 -6.73 -11.83 -0.37
N LYS A 171 -7.06 -12.96 -0.97
CA LYS A 171 -6.53 -13.35 -2.28
C LYS A 171 -6.80 -12.25 -3.33
N GLY A 172 -5.73 -11.74 -3.93
CA GLY A 172 -5.79 -10.68 -4.95
C GLY A 172 -6.04 -9.27 -4.42
N ARG A 173 -6.07 -9.06 -3.09
CA ARG A 173 -6.35 -7.77 -2.45
C ARG A 173 -5.14 -7.18 -1.71
N ALA A 174 -3.94 -7.50 -2.16
CA ALA A 174 -2.73 -6.91 -1.59
C ALA A 174 -2.63 -5.42 -1.90
N GLY A 175 -2.11 -4.67 -0.93
CA GLY A 175 -2.10 -3.22 -1.00
C GLY A 175 -1.77 -2.55 0.33
N ALA A 176 -1.97 -1.24 0.39
CA ALA A 176 -1.81 -0.45 1.59
C ALA A 176 -2.98 0.52 1.76
N ALA A 177 -3.58 0.53 2.95
CA ALA A 177 -4.49 1.59 3.39
C ALA A 177 -3.68 2.65 4.11
N ILE A 178 -3.62 3.87 3.56
CA ILE A 178 -2.78 4.96 4.06
C ILE A 178 -3.69 6.11 4.48
N ARG A 179 -3.43 6.69 5.66
CA ARG A 179 -4.09 7.90 6.15
C ARG A 179 -3.06 8.84 6.74
N VAL A 180 -3.12 10.10 6.35
CA VAL A 180 -2.24 11.17 6.82
C VAL A 180 -3.08 12.23 7.52
N TYR A 181 -2.82 12.42 8.81
CA TYR A 181 -3.51 13.37 9.67
C TYR A 181 -2.60 14.55 9.97
N ARG A 182 -3.18 15.74 10.15
CA ARG A 182 -2.46 16.85 10.78
C ARG A 182 -2.15 16.50 12.24
N ALA A 183 -0.93 16.79 12.70
CA ALA A 183 -0.51 16.51 14.08
C ALA A 183 -1.18 17.40 15.13
#